data_AF-A0A9D1TT97-F1
#
_entry.id   AF-A0A9D1TT97-F1
#
_cell.length_a   1.000
_cell.length_b   1.000
_cell.length_c   1.000
_cell.angle_alpha   90.00
_cell.angle_beta   90.00
_cell.angle_gamma   90.00
#
_symmetry.space_group_name_H-M   'P 1'
#
loop_
_entity.id
_entity.type
_entity.pdbx_description
1 polymer ?
#
loop_
_entity_poly.entity_id
_entity_poly.type
_entity_poly.pdbx_seq_one_letter_code
_entity_poly.pdbx_strand_id
1 'polypeptide(L)'
;MPIKNFLKIFTSKFSMVYAILLYLIVILLIIASVSVFAIIPVYRFLDEKGVLDMLGELLTRFVINGYSTDVVQLASECFANIRNALSYRTDLFFLSVFYIVLVLGVLFRLTVGMLELPLLKKLQGAMSDNASYGFVGLFISTFVDSLLYSIVKILVKFAADIAVYALVFVISSALFNTAAAIMVPFVGCFILVMYYAFQGGLTACWGAGIAVDGKSIFGALKYSVKTFFSDFLRLYGTYVVLLFLLLGINFFLARYTFGASIVISVPISLFLVYVFNMTYYYTKRGYRYYVGGDIAGGEEVKR
;
A
#
# COMPACT_ATOMS: atom_id res chain seq x y z
N MET A 1 1.49 -14.82 18.09
CA MET A 1 1.99 -15.58 16.93
C MET A 1 3.48 -15.48 17.05
N PRO A 2 4.26 -16.52 16.82
CA PRO A 2 5.69 -16.32 16.80
C PRO A 2 5.96 -15.41 15.60
N ILE A 3 6.25 -14.14 15.84
CA ILE A 3 6.77 -13.18 14.85
C ILE A 3 7.92 -13.84 14.07
N LYS A 4 8.67 -14.69 14.78
CA LYS A 4 9.66 -15.65 14.27
C LYS A 4 9.20 -16.44 13.03
N ASN A 5 7.99 -16.98 13.00
CA ASN A 5 7.54 -17.86 11.90
C ASN A 5 7.32 -17.09 10.61
N PHE A 6 6.65 -15.93 10.66
CA PHE A 6 6.43 -15.15 9.44
C PHE A 6 7.75 -14.56 8.93
N LEU A 7 8.66 -14.13 9.83
CA LEU A 7 9.98 -13.65 9.43
C LEU A 7 10.83 -14.74 8.79
N LYS A 8 10.82 -15.97 9.33
CA LYS A 8 11.49 -17.12 8.71
C LYS A 8 10.95 -17.42 7.31
N ILE A 9 9.63 -17.40 7.12
CA ILE A 9 9.01 -17.61 5.80
C ILE A 9 9.43 -16.49 4.85
N PHE A 10 9.36 -15.24 5.29
CA PHE A 10 9.78 -14.08 4.52
C PHE A 10 11.24 -14.21 4.04
N THR A 11 12.17 -14.58 4.92
CA THR A 11 13.59 -14.75 4.54
C THR A 11 13.79 -15.94 3.61
N SER A 12 13.14 -17.08 3.88
CA SER A 12 13.30 -18.31 3.08
C SER A 12 12.69 -18.21 1.68
N LYS A 13 11.68 -17.36 1.49
CA LYS A 13 10.97 -17.18 0.21
C LYS A 13 11.14 -15.76 -0.35
N PHE A 14 12.22 -15.07 0.04
CA PHE A 14 12.53 -13.70 -0.39
C PHE A 14 12.62 -13.57 -1.92
N SER A 15 12.92 -14.65 -2.65
CA SER A 15 12.93 -14.65 -4.12
C SER A 15 11.58 -14.24 -4.75
N MET A 16 10.47 -14.36 -4.01
CA MET A 16 9.16 -13.88 -4.48
C MET A 16 9.10 -12.35 -4.63
N VAL A 17 9.95 -11.60 -3.91
CA VAL A 17 10.06 -10.14 -4.02
C VAL A 17 10.42 -9.73 -5.45
N TYR A 18 11.26 -10.49 -6.15
CA TYR A 18 11.63 -10.19 -7.53
C TYR A 18 10.44 -10.30 -8.50
N ALA A 19 9.52 -11.23 -8.25
CA ALA A 19 8.30 -11.35 -9.06
C ALA A 19 7.39 -10.14 -8.84
N ILE A 20 7.28 -9.66 -7.59
CA ILE A 20 6.55 -8.43 -7.26
C ILE A 20 7.18 -7.22 -7.94
N LEU A 21 8.50 -7.08 -7.81
CA LEU A 21 9.26 -5.98 -8.40
C LEU A 21 9.06 -5.92 -9.92
N LEU A 22 9.26 -7.04 -10.62
CA LEU A 22 9.11 -7.10 -12.07
C LEU A 22 7.69 -6.76 -12.49
N TYR A 23 6.68 -7.29 -11.80
CA TYR A 23 5.28 -6.95 -12.04
C TYR A 23 5.02 -5.45 -11.87
N LEU A 24 5.48 -4.85 -10.77
CA LEU A 24 5.29 -3.43 -10.50
C LEU A 24 6.01 -2.53 -11.51
N ILE A 25 7.21 -2.91 -11.98
CA ILE A 25 7.92 -2.18 -13.03
C ILE A 25 7.13 -2.20 -14.34
N VAL A 26 6.65 -3.37 -14.76
CA VAL A 26 5.86 -3.51 -15.99
C VAL A 26 4.57 -2.68 -15.91
N ILE A 27 3.85 -2.77 -14.78
CA ILE A 27 2.64 -1.99 -14.56
C ILE A 27 2.94 -0.49 -14.53
N LEU A 28 4.02 -0.07 -13.88
CA LEU A 28 4.43 1.33 -13.82
C LEU A 28 4.74 1.87 -15.22
N LEU A 29 5.41 1.10 -16.08
CA LEU A 29 5.67 1.48 -17.48
C LEU A 29 4.37 1.60 -18.28
N ILE A 30 3.44 0.66 -18.12
CA ILE A 30 2.13 0.69 -18.81
C ILE A 30 1.33 1.92 -18.37
N ILE A 31 1.21 2.14 -17.06
CA ILE A 31 0.46 3.26 -16.51
C ILE A 31 1.13 4.57 -16.95
N ALA A 32 2.45 4.71 -16.81
CA ALA A 32 3.17 5.90 -17.25
C ALA A 32 2.93 6.19 -18.74
N SER A 33 2.98 5.17 -19.60
CA SER A 33 2.75 5.32 -21.05
C SER A 33 1.35 5.84 -21.37
N VAL A 34 0.32 5.33 -20.69
CA VAL A 34 -1.07 5.81 -20.85
C VAL A 34 -1.23 7.21 -20.26
N SER A 35 -0.55 7.49 -19.16
CA SER A 35 -0.63 8.76 -18.43
C SER A 35 -0.03 9.95 -19.19
N VAL A 36 0.94 9.73 -20.08
CA VAL A 36 1.62 10.80 -20.83
C VAL A 36 0.61 11.73 -21.53
N PHE A 37 -0.44 11.18 -22.13
CA PHE A 37 -1.44 11.96 -22.86
C PHE A 37 -2.25 12.91 -21.96
N ALA A 38 -2.50 12.52 -20.71
CA ALA A 38 -3.25 13.34 -19.76
C ALA A 38 -2.35 14.29 -18.96
N ILE A 39 -1.10 13.90 -18.68
CA ILE A 39 -0.16 14.69 -17.88
C ILE A 39 0.43 15.85 -18.68
N ILE A 40 0.80 15.67 -19.96
CA ILE A 40 1.47 16.71 -20.76
C ILE A 40 0.78 18.09 -20.71
N PRO A 41 -0.54 18.22 -20.93
CA PRO A 41 -1.19 19.54 -20.90
C PRO A 41 -1.12 20.19 -19.51
N VAL A 42 -1.23 19.39 -18.44
CA VAL A 42 -1.12 19.86 -17.06
C VAL A 42 0.33 20.26 -16.75
N TYR A 43 1.30 19.45 -17.17
CA TYR A 43 2.72 19.70 -16.98
C TYR A 43 3.15 21.02 -17.60
N ARG A 44 2.82 21.26 -18.88
CA ARG A 44 3.18 22.50 -19.58
C ARG A 44 2.57 23.73 -18.91
N PHE A 45 1.31 23.62 -18.49
CA PHE A 45 0.64 24.71 -17.79
C PHE A 45 1.27 25.03 -16.43
N LEU A 46 1.69 24.01 -15.68
CA LEU A 46 2.36 24.20 -14.38
C LEU A 46 3.79 24.73 -14.54
N ASP A 47 4.48 24.31 -15.61
CA ASP A 47 5.82 24.79 -15.97
C ASP A 47 5.79 26.29 -16.32
N GLU A 48 4.84 26.71 -17.16
CA GLU A 48 4.60 28.13 -17.50
C GLU A 48 4.31 29.01 -16.27
N LYS A 49 3.84 28.41 -15.17
CA LYS A 49 3.57 29.09 -13.89
C LYS A 49 4.72 29.00 -12.89
N GLY A 50 5.86 28.41 -13.26
CA GLY A 50 7.03 28.23 -12.39
C GLY A 50 6.80 27.25 -11.23
N VAL A 51 5.72 26.47 -11.27
CA VAL A 51 5.38 25.53 -10.19
C VAL A 51 6.36 24.37 -10.13
N LEU A 52 6.88 23.92 -11.29
CA LEU A 52 7.82 22.81 -11.36
C LEU A 52 9.16 23.15 -10.72
N ASP A 53 9.65 24.38 -10.90
CA ASP A 53 10.88 24.85 -10.27
C ASP A 53 10.73 24.91 -8.75
N MET A 54 9.59 25.45 -8.26
CA MET A 54 9.26 25.46 -6.84
C MET A 54 9.17 24.04 -6.24
N LEU A 55 8.59 23.09 -6.99
CA LEU A 55 8.55 21.68 -6.57
C LEU A 55 9.94 21.04 -6.53
N GLY A 56 10.79 21.31 -7.52
CA GLY A 56 12.17 20.83 -7.56
C GLY A 56 13.01 21.38 -6.40
N GLU A 57 12.84 22.66 -6.09
CA GLU A 57 13.49 23.30 -4.95
C GLU A 57 12.99 22.74 -3.62
N LEU A 58 11.68 22.54 -3.47
CA LEU A 58 11.08 21.93 -2.30
C LEU A 58 11.63 20.52 -2.06
N LEU A 59 11.71 19.69 -3.10
CA LEU A 59 12.26 18.34 -2.99
C LEU A 59 13.74 18.37 -2.59
N THR A 60 14.52 19.26 -3.21
CA THR A 60 15.95 19.39 -2.92
C THR A 60 16.19 19.84 -1.49
N ARG A 61 15.47 20.87 -1.02
CA ARG A 61 15.57 21.37 0.36
C ARG A 61 15.05 20.35 1.38
N PHE A 62 13.96 19.65 1.08
CA PHE A 62 13.44 18.58 1.95
C PHE A 62 14.43 17.43 2.08
N VAL A 63 15.10 17.04 0.99
CA VAL A 63 16.16 16.06 1.06
C VAL A 63 17.29 16.64 1.90
N ILE A 64 17.97 17.70 1.48
CA ILE A 64 19.19 18.19 2.16
C ILE A 64 18.95 18.51 3.64
N ASN A 65 17.95 19.33 3.94
CA ASN A 65 17.72 19.91 5.27
C ASN A 65 16.71 19.13 6.12
N GLY A 66 16.04 18.12 5.54
CA GLY A 66 14.93 17.45 6.21
C GLY A 66 13.70 18.36 6.33
N TYR A 67 12.86 18.06 7.32
CA TYR A 67 11.66 18.84 7.58
C TYR A 67 12.01 20.08 8.43
N SER A 68 11.91 21.26 7.84
CA SER A 68 12.19 22.57 8.47
C SER A 68 11.05 23.56 8.22
N THR A 69 11.03 24.66 8.98
CA THR A 69 10.08 25.77 8.80
C THR A 69 10.11 26.32 7.38
N ASP A 70 11.29 26.41 6.77
CA ASP A 70 11.46 26.92 5.40
C ASP A 70 10.83 25.99 4.37
N VAL A 71 10.97 24.66 4.56
CA VAL A 71 10.35 23.67 3.68
C VAL A 71 8.83 23.72 3.80
N VAL A 72 8.31 23.94 5.00
CA VAL A 72 6.87 24.12 5.23
C VAL A 72 6.36 25.37 4.52
N GLN A 73 7.06 26.49 4.63
CA GLN A 73 6.67 27.73 3.97
C GLN A 73 6.69 27.58 2.44
N LEU A 74 7.76 27.03 1.88
CA LEU A 74 7.85 26.70 0.45
C LEU A 74 6.73 25.75 -0.01
N ALA A 75 6.37 24.75 0.79
CA ALA A 75 5.27 23.86 0.49
C ALA A 75 3.94 24.63 0.41
N SER A 76 3.69 25.52 1.37
CA SER A 76 2.51 26.39 1.39
C SER A 76 2.38 27.24 0.14
N GLU A 77 3.47 27.92 -0.22
CA GLU A 77 3.53 28.80 -1.38
C GLU A 77 3.32 28.01 -2.67
N CYS A 78 3.94 26.83 -2.78
CA CYS A 78 3.73 25.92 -3.90
C CYS A 78 2.26 25.48 -4.01
N PHE A 79 1.63 25.07 -2.90
CA PHE A 79 0.22 24.66 -2.90
C PHE A 79 -0.73 25.83 -3.23
N ALA A 80 -0.45 27.03 -2.73
CA ALA A 80 -1.22 28.22 -3.06
C ALA A 80 -1.12 28.56 -4.56
N ASN A 81 0.09 28.44 -5.14
CA ASN A 81 0.32 28.68 -6.56
C ASN A 81 -0.38 27.64 -7.45
N ILE A 82 -0.36 26.35 -7.08
CA ILE A 82 -1.13 25.31 -7.76
C ILE A 82 -2.63 25.62 -7.71
N ARG A 83 -3.16 25.95 -6.53
CA ARG A 83 -4.58 26.28 -6.35
C ARG A 83 -4.98 27.48 -7.22
N ASN A 84 -4.19 28.54 -7.19
CA ASN A 84 -4.45 29.74 -7.97
C ASN A 84 -4.40 29.42 -9.46
N ALA A 85 -3.35 28.74 -9.93
CA ALA A 85 -3.19 28.35 -11.34
C ALA A 85 -4.38 27.52 -11.84
N LEU A 86 -4.82 26.53 -11.08
CA LEU A 86 -5.95 25.67 -11.44
C LEU A 86 -7.31 26.38 -11.36
N SER A 87 -7.45 27.42 -10.53
CA SER A 87 -8.70 28.19 -10.45
C SER A 87 -8.97 29.04 -11.70
N TYR A 88 -7.94 29.41 -12.46
CA TYR A 88 -8.08 30.16 -13.72
C TYR A 88 -8.56 29.30 -14.90
N ARG A 89 -8.37 27.98 -14.84
CA ARG A 89 -8.66 27.04 -15.93
C ARG A 89 -9.42 25.83 -15.39
N THR A 90 -10.75 25.96 -15.35
CA THR A 90 -11.66 24.93 -14.86
C THR A 90 -11.56 23.63 -15.68
N ASP A 91 -11.28 23.72 -16.98
CA ASP A 91 -11.00 22.59 -17.87
C ASP A 91 -9.80 21.77 -17.40
N LEU A 92 -8.68 22.43 -17.09
CA LEU A 92 -7.46 21.77 -16.61
C LEU A 92 -7.64 21.23 -15.19
N PHE A 93 -8.42 21.92 -14.35
CA PHE A 93 -8.81 21.41 -13.02
C PHE A 93 -9.59 20.10 -13.11
N PHE A 94 -10.64 20.04 -13.94
CA PHE A 94 -11.41 18.80 -14.10
C PHE A 94 -10.56 17.68 -14.72
N LEU A 95 -9.71 17.99 -15.70
CA LEU A 95 -8.80 17.01 -16.30
C LEU A 95 -7.83 16.42 -15.26
N SER A 96 -7.24 17.26 -14.41
CA SER A 96 -6.29 16.84 -13.39
C SER A 96 -6.96 16.05 -12.26
N VAL A 97 -8.15 16.47 -11.79
CA VAL A 97 -8.94 15.70 -10.82
C VAL A 97 -9.35 14.35 -11.41
N PHE A 98 -9.87 14.33 -12.64
CA PHE A 98 -10.26 13.10 -13.32
C PHE A 98 -9.07 12.15 -13.48
N TYR A 99 -7.91 12.67 -13.88
CA TYR A 99 -6.69 11.89 -13.99
C TYR A 99 -6.26 11.29 -12.66
N ILE A 100 -6.23 12.08 -11.57
CA ILE A 100 -5.87 11.58 -10.23
C ILE A 100 -6.84 10.48 -9.79
N VAL A 101 -8.15 10.68 -9.94
CA VAL A 101 -9.15 9.70 -9.51
C VAL A 101 -9.10 8.44 -10.36
N LEU A 102 -9.07 8.56 -11.69
CA LEU A 102 -9.12 7.41 -12.59
C LEU A 102 -7.79 6.65 -12.60
N VAL A 103 -6.67 7.34 -12.78
CA VAL A 103 -5.37 6.67 -12.97
C VAL A 103 -4.78 6.26 -11.63
N LEU A 104 -4.61 7.19 -10.69
CA LEU A 104 -4.00 6.89 -9.40
C LEU A 104 -4.99 6.22 -8.44
N GLY A 105 -6.25 6.69 -8.44
CA GLY A 105 -7.29 6.18 -7.55
C GLY A 105 -7.86 4.82 -7.96
N VAL A 106 -8.02 4.55 -9.26
CA VAL A 106 -8.64 3.30 -9.74
C VAL A 106 -7.63 2.39 -10.45
N LEU A 107 -7.03 2.81 -11.56
CA LEU A 107 -6.21 1.92 -12.40
C LEU A 107 -4.99 1.39 -11.65
N PHE A 108 -4.20 2.26 -11.02
CA PHE A 108 -3.02 1.84 -10.25
C PHE A 108 -3.41 0.86 -9.13
N ARG A 109 -4.43 1.21 -8.34
CA ARG A 109 -4.92 0.35 -7.25
C ARG A 109 -5.45 -0.98 -7.75
N LEU A 110 -6.11 -0.99 -8.91
CA LEU A 110 -6.62 -2.20 -9.55
C LEU A 110 -5.47 -3.13 -9.93
N THR A 111 -4.49 -2.61 -10.67
CA THR A 111 -3.33 -3.41 -11.09
C THR A 111 -2.51 -3.90 -9.91
N VAL A 112 -2.28 -3.09 -8.87
CA VAL A 112 -1.57 -3.55 -7.67
C VAL A 112 -2.39 -4.58 -6.90
N GLY A 113 -3.71 -4.41 -6.81
CA GLY A 113 -4.58 -5.36 -6.10
C GLY A 113 -4.67 -6.73 -6.79
N MET A 114 -4.55 -6.79 -8.12
CA MET A 114 -4.53 -8.06 -8.86
C MET A 114 -3.32 -8.96 -8.55
N LEU A 115 -2.25 -8.39 -7.99
CA LEU A 115 -1.03 -9.11 -7.59
C LEU A 115 -1.26 -10.04 -6.39
N GLU A 116 -2.23 -9.72 -5.53
CA GLU A 116 -2.38 -10.35 -4.22
C GLU A 116 -2.73 -11.84 -4.30
N LEU A 117 -3.79 -12.23 -5.00
CA LEU A 117 -4.21 -13.64 -5.05
C LEU A 117 -3.16 -14.57 -5.68
N PRO A 118 -2.51 -14.23 -6.82
CA PRO A 118 -1.48 -15.07 -7.42
C PRO A 118 -0.30 -15.32 -6.47
N LEU A 119 0.12 -14.28 -5.73
CA LEU A 119 1.17 -14.41 -4.73
C LEU A 119 0.74 -15.24 -3.53
N LEU A 120 -0.49 -15.06 -3.05
CA LEU A 120 -1.01 -15.85 -1.94
C LEU A 120 -1.13 -17.34 -2.32
N LYS A 121 -1.54 -17.67 -3.56
CA LYS A 121 -1.52 -19.06 -4.06
C LYS A 121 -0.10 -19.60 -4.22
N LYS A 122 0.85 -18.78 -4.70
CA LYS A 122 2.26 -19.18 -4.77
C LYS A 122 2.83 -19.44 -3.38
N LEU A 123 2.47 -18.59 -2.41
CA LEU A 123 2.91 -18.72 -1.03
C LEU A 123 2.23 -19.91 -0.33
N GLN A 124 0.96 -20.19 -0.63
CA GLN A 124 0.27 -21.41 -0.22
C GLN A 124 1.04 -22.63 -0.67
N GLY A 125 1.36 -22.76 -1.96
CA GLY A 125 2.15 -23.88 -2.47
C GLY A 125 3.48 -24.07 -1.76
N ALA A 126 4.16 -22.96 -1.46
CA ALA A 126 5.41 -22.98 -0.70
C ALA A 126 5.22 -23.36 0.78
N MET A 127 4.07 -23.05 1.38
CA MET A 127 3.76 -23.28 2.79
C MET A 127 3.08 -24.63 3.05
N SER A 128 2.20 -25.11 2.18
CA SER A 128 1.48 -26.39 2.33
C SER A 128 2.19 -27.56 1.67
N ASP A 129 2.75 -27.34 0.48
CA ASP A 129 3.25 -28.43 -0.38
C ASP A 129 4.78 -28.40 -0.51
N ASN A 130 5.42 -27.36 0.04
CA ASN A 130 6.82 -27.01 -0.22
C ASN A 130 7.17 -26.94 -1.73
N ALA A 131 6.18 -26.65 -2.57
CA ALA A 131 6.30 -26.59 -4.02
C ALA A 131 6.55 -25.16 -4.51
N SER A 132 7.32 -25.01 -5.59
CA SER A 132 7.58 -23.72 -6.24
C SER A 132 6.77 -23.58 -7.52
N TYR A 133 5.59 -22.96 -7.42
CA TYR A 133 4.77 -22.66 -8.60
C TYR A 133 5.26 -21.40 -9.34
N GLY A 134 5.13 -21.42 -10.67
CA GLY A 134 5.45 -20.27 -11.54
C GLY A 134 4.46 -19.12 -11.33
N PHE A 135 4.96 -17.88 -11.24
CA PHE A 135 4.11 -16.71 -10.97
C PHE A 135 3.16 -16.39 -12.15
N VAL A 136 3.65 -16.44 -13.39
CA VAL A 136 2.86 -16.10 -14.58
C VAL A 136 1.68 -17.05 -14.78
N GLY A 137 1.91 -18.37 -14.63
CA GLY A 137 0.83 -19.35 -14.74
C GLY A 137 -0.25 -19.16 -13.67
N LEU A 138 0.15 -18.84 -12.43
CA LEU A 138 -0.79 -18.50 -11.36
C LEU A 138 -1.53 -17.19 -11.65
N PHE A 139 -0.85 -16.17 -12.15
CA PHE A 139 -1.47 -14.90 -12.52
C PHE A 139 -2.56 -15.07 -13.58
N ILE A 140 -2.28 -15.85 -14.65
CA ILE A 140 -3.25 -16.11 -15.72
C ILE A 140 -4.43 -16.92 -15.19
N SER A 141 -4.16 -18.01 -14.45
CA SER A 141 -5.22 -18.89 -13.93
C SER A 141 -6.11 -18.24 -12.88
N THR A 142 -5.64 -17.18 -12.20
CA THR A 142 -6.46 -16.43 -11.23
C THR A 142 -6.84 -15.04 -11.72
N PHE A 143 -6.67 -14.72 -13.00
CA PHE A 143 -6.84 -13.36 -13.50
C PHE A 143 -8.22 -12.77 -13.18
N VAL A 144 -9.29 -13.53 -13.44
CA VAL A 144 -10.68 -13.09 -13.21
C VAL A 144 -10.96 -12.92 -11.72
N ASP A 145 -10.55 -13.89 -10.90
CA ASP A 145 -10.72 -13.81 -9.45
C ASP A 145 -9.95 -12.63 -8.85
N SER A 146 -8.72 -12.41 -9.32
CA SER A 146 -7.87 -11.28 -8.92
C SER A 146 -8.48 -9.94 -9.30
N LEU A 147 -9.04 -9.84 -10.51
CA LEU A 147 -9.69 -8.63 -10.99
C LEU A 147 -10.93 -8.31 -10.15
N LEU A 148 -11.84 -9.29 -9.99
CA LEU A 148 -13.05 -9.14 -9.18
C LEU A 148 -12.72 -8.83 -7.73
N TYR A 149 -11.77 -9.56 -7.14
CA TYR A 149 -11.29 -9.32 -5.78
C TYR A 149 -10.79 -7.88 -5.63
N SER A 150 -9.97 -7.40 -6.58
CA SER A 150 -9.43 -6.05 -6.53
C SER A 150 -10.50 -4.98 -6.68
N ILE A 151 -11.49 -5.16 -7.56
CA ILE A 151 -12.63 -4.25 -7.70
C ILE A 151 -13.41 -4.16 -6.39
N VAL A 152 -13.79 -5.30 -5.82
CA VAL A 152 -14.55 -5.34 -4.56
C VAL A 152 -13.73 -4.71 -3.43
N LYS A 153 -12.41 -5.00 -3.37
CA LYS A 153 -11.51 -4.41 -2.37
C LYS A 153 -11.41 -2.90 -2.50
N ILE A 154 -11.35 -2.36 -3.72
CA ILE A 154 -11.37 -0.91 -3.97
C ILE A 154 -12.70 -0.34 -3.49
N LEU A 155 -13.84 -0.90 -3.92
CA LEU A 155 -15.17 -0.40 -3.55
C LEU A 155 -15.38 -0.35 -2.03
N VAL A 156 -14.97 -1.40 -1.31
CA VAL A 156 -15.08 -1.46 0.16
C VAL A 156 -14.23 -0.39 0.85
N LYS A 157 -13.08 -0.03 0.26
CA LYS A 157 -12.12 0.90 0.87
C LYS A 157 -12.30 2.35 0.42
N PHE A 158 -12.82 2.57 -0.78
CA PHE A 158 -12.79 3.86 -1.46
C PHE A 158 -13.44 4.99 -0.66
N ALA A 159 -14.66 4.76 -0.14
CA ALA A 159 -15.37 5.77 0.65
C ALA A 159 -14.62 6.12 1.95
N ALA A 160 -14.06 5.09 2.63
CA ALA A 160 -13.28 5.30 3.83
C ALA A 160 -11.95 6.00 3.53
N ASP A 161 -11.30 5.71 2.40
CA ASP A 161 -10.01 6.31 2.03
C ASP A 161 -10.22 7.80 1.77
N ILE A 162 -11.28 8.17 1.04
CA ILE A 162 -11.67 9.57 0.80
C ILE A 162 -11.93 10.30 2.11
N ALA A 163 -12.71 9.68 3.01
CA ALA A 163 -13.02 10.29 4.30
C ALA A 163 -11.77 10.56 5.14
N VAL A 164 -10.81 9.62 5.16
CA VAL A 164 -9.56 9.79 5.91
C VAL A 164 -8.62 10.79 5.25
N TYR A 165 -8.53 10.82 3.92
CA TYR A 165 -7.74 11.87 3.24
C TYR A 165 -8.33 13.25 3.46
N ALA A 166 -9.67 13.39 3.45
CA ALA A 166 -10.33 14.64 3.80
C ALA A 166 -10.05 15.04 5.26
N LEU A 167 -10.10 14.08 6.19
CA LEU A 167 -9.77 14.30 7.60
C LEU A 167 -8.32 14.78 7.77
N VAL A 168 -7.36 14.11 7.13
CA VAL A 168 -5.94 14.50 7.14
C VAL A 168 -5.78 15.90 6.54
N PHE A 169 -6.46 16.21 5.45
CA PHE A 169 -6.42 17.54 4.83
C PHE A 169 -6.96 18.64 5.75
N VAL A 170 -8.10 18.42 6.38
CA VAL A 170 -8.73 19.40 7.30
C VAL A 170 -7.85 19.64 8.52
N ILE A 171 -7.36 18.58 9.17
CA ILE A 171 -6.48 18.69 10.34
C ILE A 171 -5.15 19.34 9.96
N SER A 172 -4.56 18.95 8.82
CA SER A 172 -3.31 19.53 8.34
C SER A 172 -3.48 21.02 8.07
N SER A 173 -4.57 21.43 7.41
CA SER A 173 -4.87 22.84 7.11
C SER A 173 -5.09 23.67 8.38
N ALA A 174 -5.76 23.09 9.38
CA ALA A 174 -5.98 23.75 10.67
C ALA A 174 -4.68 23.97 11.44
N LEU A 175 -3.78 22.98 11.43
CA LEU A 175 -2.47 23.07 12.10
C LEU A 175 -1.48 23.98 11.36
N PHE A 176 -1.61 24.09 10.04
CA PHE A 176 -0.66 24.81 9.18
C PHE A 176 -0.54 26.30 9.51
N ASN A 177 -1.63 26.94 9.96
CA ASN A 177 -1.65 28.36 10.32
C ASN A 177 -1.30 28.62 11.79
N THR A 178 -0.77 27.63 12.50
CA THR A 178 -0.44 27.71 13.92
C THR A 178 1.04 27.42 14.15
N ALA A 179 1.55 27.75 15.34
CA ALA A 179 2.90 27.35 15.75
C ALA A 179 3.13 25.82 15.72
N ALA A 180 2.06 25.01 15.64
CA ALA A 180 2.12 23.56 15.49
C ALA A 180 2.25 23.09 14.03
N ALA A 181 2.49 23.97 13.05
CA ALA A 181 2.72 23.59 11.65
C ALA A 181 3.84 22.55 11.49
N ILE A 182 4.82 22.54 12.40
CA ILE A 182 5.90 21.56 12.38
C ILE A 182 5.42 20.12 12.72
N MET A 183 4.25 19.98 13.35
CA MET A 183 3.66 18.69 13.74
C MET A 183 2.79 18.06 12.65
N VAL A 184 2.45 18.82 11.60
CA VAL A 184 1.57 18.38 10.48
C VAL A 184 1.95 17.00 9.91
N PRO A 185 3.20 16.71 9.50
CA PRO A 185 3.55 15.42 8.94
C PRO A 185 3.43 14.30 9.97
N PHE A 186 3.73 14.56 11.25
CA PHE A 186 3.64 13.56 12.31
C PHE A 186 2.19 13.18 12.59
N VAL A 187 1.30 14.17 12.69
CA VAL A 187 -0.14 13.95 12.91
C VAL A 187 -0.76 13.25 11.69
N GLY A 188 -0.42 13.70 10.48
CA GLY A 188 -0.88 13.07 9.24
C GLY A 188 -0.43 11.61 9.12
N CYS A 189 0.86 11.34 9.35
CA CYS A 189 1.41 9.99 9.36
C CYS A 189 0.74 9.12 10.43
N PHE A 190 0.52 9.64 11.64
CA PHE A 190 -0.13 8.90 12.71
C PHE A 190 -1.55 8.49 12.32
N ILE A 191 -2.37 9.42 11.82
CA ILE A 191 -3.74 9.14 11.37
C ILE A 191 -3.74 8.08 10.25
N LEU A 192 -2.86 8.24 9.26
CA LEU A 192 -2.76 7.30 8.15
C LEU A 192 -2.33 5.91 8.62
N VAL A 193 -1.34 5.80 9.51
CA VAL A 193 -0.90 4.50 10.05
C VAL A 193 -2.03 3.84 10.82
N MET A 194 -2.72 4.56 11.70
CA MET A 194 -3.84 4.03 12.47
C MET A 194 -4.98 3.54 11.56
N TYR A 195 -5.25 4.28 10.49
CA TYR A 195 -6.24 3.92 9.48
C TYR A 195 -5.84 2.68 8.66
N TYR A 196 -4.63 2.68 8.09
CA TYR A 196 -4.15 1.55 7.29
C TYR A 196 -3.94 0.30 8.15
N ALA A 197 -3.63 0.44 9.44
CA ALA A 197 -3.58 -0.69 10.36
C ALA A 197 -4.96 -1.31 10.56
N PHE A 198 -6.00 -0.47 10.68
CA PHE A 198 -7.38 -0.91 10.82
C PHE A 198 -7.85 -1.63 9.55
N GLN A 199 -7.62 -1.02 8.38
CA GLN A 199 -7.91 -1.66 7.09
C GLN A 199 -7.11 -2.95 6.88
N GLY A 200 -5.83 -2.95 7.22
CA GLY A 200 -4.94 -4.11 7.13
C GLY A 200 -5.51 -5.26 7.96
N GLY A 201 -5.87 -4.97 9.21
CA GLY A 201 -6.52 -5.94 10.10
C GLY A 201 -7.83 -6.50 9.54
N LEU A 202 -8.75 -5.65 9.06
CA LEU A 202 -10.00 -6.08 8.45
C LEU A 202 -9.82 -6.99 7.23
N THR A 203 -8.73 -6.78 6.48
CA THR A 203 -8.45 -7.49 5.21
C THR A 203 -7.41 -8.60 5.33
N ALA A 204 -6.82 -8.81 6.51
CA ALA A 204 -5.68 -9.71 6.71
C ALA A 204 -5.92 -11.15 6.23
N CYS A 205 -7.09 -11.69 6.52
CA CYS A 205 -7.47 -13.07 6.14
C CYS A 205 -8.28 -13.14 4.84
N TRP A 206 -8.54 -12.02 4.18
CA TRP A 206 -9.47 -11.97 3.05
C TRP A 206 -8.89 -12.67 1.82
N GLY A 207 -7.73 -12.23 1.34
CA GLY A 207 -7.06 -12.87 0.21
C GLY A 207 -6.65 -14.31 0.52
N ALA A 208 -6.16 -14.56 1.74
CA ALA A 208 -5.72 -15.89 2.17
C ALA A 208 -6.87 -16.91 2.19
N GLY A 209 -8.08 -16.50 2.60
CA GLY A 209 -9.26 -17.38 2.58
C GLY A 209 -9.73 -17.77 1.18
N ILE A 210 -9.49 -16.91 0.18
CA ILE A 210 -9.76 -17.22 -1.23
C ILE A 210 -8.68 -18.15 -1.78
N ALA A 211 -7.41 -17.82 -1.54
CA ALA A 211 -6.27 -18.58 -2.05
C ALA A 211 -6.23 -20.01 -1.50
N VAL A 212 -6.37 -20.17 -0.17
CA VAL A 212 -6.18 -21.46 0.52
C VAL A 212 -7.43 -22.33 0.50
N ASP A 213 -8.59 -21.75 0.85
CA ASP A 213 -9.83 -22.51 1.07
C ASP A 213 -10.84 -22.38 -0.08
N GLY A 214 -10.50 -21.65 -1.15
CA GLY A 214 -11.42 -21.43 -2.29
C GLY A 214 -12.72 -20.72 -1.92
N LYS A 215 -12.73 -19.94 -0.84
CA LYS A 215 -13.94 -19.23 -0.38
C LYS A 215 -14.37 -18.19 -1.42
N SER A 216 -15.68 -17.96 -1.51
CA SER A 216 -16.20 -16.82 -2.28
C SER A 216 -15.67 -15.49 -1.72
N ILE A 217 -15.55 -14.47 -2.57
CA ILE A 217 -14.98 -13.16 -2.21
C ILE A 217 -15.64 -12.58 -0.95
N PHE A 218 -16.97 -12.55 -0.91
CA PHE A 218 -17.71 -12.04 0.26
C PHE A 218 -17.69 -13.00 1.46
N GLY A 219 -17.64 -14.32 1.23
CA GLY A 219 -17.48 -15.30 2.30
C GLY A 219 -16.14 -15.16 3.02
N ALA A 220 -15.07 -14.89 2.25
CA ALA A 220 -13.74 -14.62 2.77
C ALA A 220 -13.66 -13.26 3.48
N LEU A 221 -14.35 -12.22 2.98
CA LEU A 221 -14.46 -10.92 3.65
C LEU A 221 -15.17 -11.04 5.00
N LYS A 222 -16.32 -11.72 5.04
CA LYS A 222 -17.06 -11.94 6.29
C LYS A 222 -16.20 -12.69 7.31
N TYR A 223 -15.44 -13.67 6.85
CA TYR A 223 -14.48 -14.38 7.70
C TYR A 223 -13.37 -13.45 8.22
N SER A 224 -12.76 -12.63 7.35
CA SER A 224 -11.68 -11.73 7.76
C SER A 224 -12.15 -10.69 8.78
N VAL A 225 -13.34 -10.12 8.59
CA VAL A 225 -13.96 -9.20 9.54
C VAL A 225 -14.22 -9.88 10.88
N LYS A 226 -14.81 -11.09 10.87
CA LYS A 226 -15.07 -11.86 12.10
C LYS A 226 -13.77 -12.14 12.86
N THR A 227 -12.72 -12.58 12.16
CA THR A 227 -11.41 -12.85 12.75
C THR A 227 -10.73 -11.59 13.27
N PHE A 228 -10.89 -10.46 12.59
CA PHE A 228 -10.34 -9.19 13.07
C PHE A 228 -10.96 -8.79 14.41
N PHE A 229 -12.28 -8.84 14.54
CA PHE A 229 -12.93 -8.45 15.80
C PHE A 229 -12.73 -9.49 16.92
N SER A 230 -12.54 -10.77 16.63
CA SER A 230 -12.22 -11.77 17.66
C SER A 230 -10.84 -11.59 18.29
N ASP A 231 -9.88 -11.01 17.55
CA ASP A 231 -8.50 -10.84 17.97
C ASP A 231 -8.00 -9.41 17.74
N PHE A 232 -8.90 -8.43 17.95
CA PHE A 232 -8.71 -7.04 17.55
C PHE A 232 -7.38 -6.47 18.04
N LEU A 233 -7.15 -6.45 19.36
CA LEU A 233 -5.95 -5.85 19.96
C LEU A 233 -4.66 -6.46 19.41
N ARG A 234 -4.65 -7.78 19.20
CA ARG A 234 -3.47 -8.49 18.72
C ARG A 234 -3.22 -8.22 17.23
N LEU A 235 -4.26 -8.31 16.40
CA LEU A 235 -4.11 -8.12 14.95
C LEU A 235 -3.86 -6.65 14.61
N TYR A 236 -4.66 -5.74 15.18
CA TYR A 236 -4.49 -4.30 15.02
C TYR A 236 -3.13 -3.83 15.54
N GLY A 237 -2.75 -4.19 16.77
CA GLY A 237 -1.45 -3.82 17.34
C GLY A 237 -0.27 -4.32 16.52
N THR A 238 -0.36 -5.55 15.98
CA THR A 238 0.69 -6.07 15.09
C THR A 238 0.78 -5.26 13.80
N TYR A 239 -0.35 -4.88 13.20
CA TYR A 239 -0.38 -4.04 12.01
C TYR A 239 0.17 -2.62 12.27
N VAL A 240 -0.15 -2.01 13.41
CA VAL A 240 0.39 -0.70 13.80
C VAL A 240 1.93 -0.78 13.87
N VAL A 241 2.46 -1.76 14.59
CA VAL A 241 3.92 -1.96 14.70
C VAL A 241 4.55 -2.24 13.33
N LEU A 242 3.94 -3.11 12.53
CA LEU A 242 4.41 -3.46 11.20
C LEU A 242 4.44 -2.23 10.28
N LEU A 243 3.39 -1.42 10.27
CA LEU A 243 3.30 -0.24 9.42
C LEU A 243 4.26 0.87 9.84
N PHE A 244 4.45 1.11 11.14
CA PHE A 244 5.47 2.05 11.60
C PHE A 244 6.88 1.58 11.23
N LEU A 245 7.17 0.28 11.37
CA LEU A 245 8.45 -0.29 10.97
C LEU A 245 8.68 -0.15 9.47
N LEU A 246 7.68 -0.49 8.65
CA LEU A 246 7.76 -0.32 7.20
C LEU A 246 7.91 1.15 6.83
N LEU A 247 7.15 2.06 7.44
CA LEU A 247 7.26 3.50 7.19
C LEU A 247 8.67 4.01 7.51
N GLY A 248 9.20 3.66 8.68
CA GLY A 248 10.53 4.07 9.12
C GLY A 248 11.64 3.56 8.18
N ILE A 249 11.61 2.27 7.81
CA ILE A 249 12.58 1.69 6.88
C ILE A 249 12.47 2.34 5.49
N ASN A 250 11.26 2.48 4.95
CA ASN A 250 11.05 3.09 3.64
C ASN A 250 11.51 4.55 3.62
N PHE A 251 11.17 5.33 4.66
CA PHE A 251 11.57 6.72 4.77
C PHE A 251 13.09 6.88 4.88
N PHE A 252 13.73 6.07 5.74
CA PHE A 252 15.18 6.05 5.90
C PHE A 252 15.87 5.75 4.58
N LEU A 253 15.51 4.63 3.93
CA LEU A 253 16.13 4.24 2.67
C LEU A 253 15.88 5.29 1.56
N ALA A 254 14.66 5.82 1.46
CA ALA A 254 14.32 6.84 0.47
C ALA A 254 15.17 8.10 0.67
N ARG A 255 15.37 8.56 1.91
CA ARG A 255 16.17 9.74 2.19
C ARG A 255 17.64 9.59 1.79
N TYR A 256 18.26 8.45 2.06
CA TYR A 256 19.69 8.24 1.79
C TYR A 256 19.99 7.82 0.35
N THR A 257 18.99 7.39 -0.41
CA THR A 257 19.14 6.96 -1.81
C THR A 257 18.45 7.90 -2.81
N PHE A 258 18.04 9.10 -2.38
CA PHE A 258 17.28 10.05 -3.21
C PHE A 258 16.03 9.41 -3.83
N GLY A 259 15.34 8.56 -3.07
CA GLY A 259 14.12 7.87 -3.48
C GLY A 259 14.33 6.60 -4.30
N ALA A 260 15.54 6.30 -4.78
CA ALA A 260 15.79 5.13 -5.62
C ALA A 260 15.45 3.81 -4.92
N SER A 261 15.65 3.73 -3.60
CA SER A 261 15.33 2.53 -2.82
C SER A 261 13.84 2.16 -2.80
N ILE A 262 12.94 3.13 -3.05
CA ILE A 262 11.47 2.91 -3.01
C ILE A 262 11.08 1.81 -3.99
N VAL A 263 11.78 1.74 -5.13
CA VAL A 263 11.60 0.71 -6.16
C VAL A 263 11.71 -0.69 -5.59
N ILE A 264 12.60 -0.91 -4.62
CA ILE A 264 12.85 -2.23 -4.01
C ILE A 264 12.09 -2.37 -2.68
N SER A 265 12.02 -1.32 -1.88
CA SER A 265 11.46 -1.37 -0.53
C SER A 265 9.93 -1.53 -0.52
N VAL A 266 9.22 -1.04 -1.54
CA VAL A 266 7.78 -1.26 -1.71
C VAL A 266 7.45 -2.74 -1.99
N PRO A 267 8.07 -3.43 -2.96
CA PRO A 267 7.92 -4.88 -3.14
C PRO A 267 8.18 -5.69 -1.86
N ILE A 268 9.24 -5.34 -1.11
CA ILE A 268 9.57 -5.98 0.16
C ILE A 268 8.43 -5.81 1.17
N SER A 269 7.91 -4.58 1.28
CA SER A 269 6.82 -4.23 2.19
C SER A 269 5.55 -5.02 1.86
N LEU A 270 5.19 -5.11 0.58
CA LEU A 270 4.03 -5.90 0.12
C LEU A 270 4.20 -7.38 0.43
N PHE A 271 5.37 -7.95 0.13
CA PHE A 271 5.64 -9.35 0.40
C PHE A 271 5.56 -9.66 1.90
N LEU A 272 6.11 -8.79 2.75
CA LEU A 272 6.05 -8.95 4.20
C LEU A 272 4.60 -8.98 4.72
N VAL A 273 3.73 -8.11 4.20
CA VAL A 273 2.29 -8.09 4.53
C VAL A 273 1.60 -9.37 4.06
N TYR A 274 1.89 -9.86 2.85
CA TYR A 274 1.30 -11.12 2.36
C TYR A 274 1.75 -12.34 3.17
N VAL A 275 3.03 -12.40 3.55
CA VAL A 275 3.55 -13.46 4.42
C VAL A 275 2.92 -13.39 5.80
N PHE A 276 2.77 -12.19 6.36
CA PHE A 276 2.07 -12.00 7.63
C PHE A 276 0.62 -12.51 7.54
N ASN A 277 -0.11 -12.12 6.50
CA ASN A 277 -1.50 -12.54 6.27
C ASN A 277 -1.68 -14.05 6.15
N MET A 278 -0.82 -14.70 5.35
CA MET A 278 -0.85 -16.16 5.20
C MET A 278 -0.48 -16.89 6.48
N THR A 279 0.60 -16.48 7.14
CA THR A 279 0.99 -17.06 8.44
C THR A 279 -0.11 -16.86 9.48
N TYR A 280 -0.77 -15.70 9.43
CA TYR A 280 -1.88 -15.39 10.33
C TYR A 280 -3.05 -16.35 10.11
N TYR A 281 -3.46 -16.49 8.85
CA TYR A 281 -4.52 -17.37 8.41
C TYR A 281 -4.29 -18.83 8.81
N TYR A 282 -3.11 -19.37 8.50
CA TYR A 282 -2.78 -20.77 8.80
C TYR A 282 -2.82 -21.07 10.29
N THR A 283 -2.24 -20.20 11.11
CA THR A 283 -2.26 -20.40 12.57
C THR A 283 -3.68 -20.32 13.13
N LYS A 284 -4.53 -19.43 12.60
CA LYS A 284 -5.93 -19.31 13.06
C LYS A 284 -6.79 -20.48 12.62
N ARG A 285 -6.49 -21.10 11.49
CA ARG A 285 -7.15 -22.33 11.02
C ARG A 285 -6.56 -23.60 11.64
N GLY A 286 -5.43 -23.51 12.35
CA GLY A 286 -4.73 -24.67 12.89
C GLY A 286 -4.01 -25.49 11.82
N TYR A 287 -3.78 -24.94 10.62
CA TYR A 287 -3.08 -25.62 9.55
C TYR A 287 -1.61 -25.81 9.88
N ARG A 288 -1.08 -26.95 9.45
CA ARG A 288 0.36 -27.22 9.43
C ARG A 288 0.96 -26.53 8.20
N TYR A 289 2.13 -25.93 8.35
CA TYR A 289 2.85 -25.27 7.26
C TYR A 289 4.36 -25.37 7.44
N TYR A 290 5.06 -25.42 6.32
CA TYR A 290 6.52 -25.45 6.28
C TYR A 290 7.13 -24.08 6.62
N VAL A 291 8.14 -24.09 7.48
CA VAL A 291 8.91 -22.93 7.93
C VAL A 291 10.40 -23.27 7.87
N GLY A 292 11.04 -23.01 6.73
CA GLY A 292 12.50 -23.15 6.59
C GLY A 292 13.03 -24.57 6.86
N GLY A 293 12.29 -25.60 6.45
CA GLY A 293 12.62 -27.01 6.67
C GLY A 293 11.88 -27.67 7.83
N ASP A 294 11.35 -26.89 8.78
CA ASP A 294 10.54 -27.38 9.90
C ASP A 294 9.03 -27.32 9.58
N ILE A 295 8.21 -28.12 10.26
CA ILE A 295 6.74 -28.02 10.21
C ILE A 295 6.27 -27.22 11.43
N ALA A 296 5.53 -26.14 11.20
CA ALA A 296 4.88 -25.34 12.24
C ALA A 296 3.35 -25.46 12.17
N GLY A 297 2.68 -25.33 13.31
CA GLY A 297 1.22 -25.44 13.42
C GLY A 297 0.72 -26.87 13.68
N GLY A 298 -0.58 -27.03 13.92
CA GLY A 298 -1.20 -28.33 14.19
C GLY A 298 -1.47 -28.67 15.66
N GLU A 299 -1.44 -27.71 16.58
CA GLU A 299 -2.04 -27.88 17.92
C GLU A 299 -3.56 -27.74 17.82
N GLU A 300 -4.27 -28.69 18.45
CA GLU A 300 -5.72 -28.91 18.35
C GLU A 300 -6.54 -27.61 18.48
N VAL A 301 -7.32 -27.32 17.44
CA VAL A 301 -8.44 -26.38 17.56
C VAL A 301 -9.47 -27.05 18.46
N LYS A 302 -9.48 -26.73 19.77
CA LYS A 302 -10.65 -27.00 20.62
C LYS A 302 -11.83 -26.26 19.98
N ARG A 303 -12.79 -27.06 19.50
CA ARG A 303 -14.06 -26.63 18.93
C ARG A 303 -14.84 -25.74 19.88
#